data_AF-A0A3A1NHJ5-F1
#
_entry.id   AF-A0A3A1NHJ5-F1
#
_cell.length_a   1.000
_cell.length_b   1.000
_cell.length_c   1.000
_cell.angle_alpha   90.00
_cell.angle_beta   90.00
_cell.angle_gamma   90.00
#
_symmetry.space_group_name_H-M   'P 1'
#
loop_
_entity.id
_entity.type
_entity.pdbx_description
1 polymer ?
#
loop_
_entity_poly.entity_id
_entity_poly.type
_entity_poly.pdbx_seq_one_letter_code
_entity_poly.pdbx_strand_id
1 'polypeptide(L)' 'MEQVEIRIFNRQDNRWDTKLLNYSEAKGSGVDRYFEMETEPRESRLKYLDQPYEVRVRDSDGQWSDWTFGSVVRV' A
#
# COMPACT_ATOMS: atom_id res chain seq x y z
N MET A 1 12.04 4.71 -13.53
CA MET A 1 11.72 3.77 -12.44
C MET A 1 10.32 4.10 -12.00
N GLU A 2 9.44 3.12 -12.01
CA GLU A 2 8.04 3.30 -11.59
C GLU A 2 7.96 3.25 -10.07
N GLN A 3 7.30 4.25 -9.48
CA GLN A 3 7.13 4.36 -8.03
C GLN A 3 5.66 4.17 -7.66
N VAL A 4 5.39 3.65 -6.49
CA VAL A 4 4.05 3.53 -5.93
C VAL A 4 4.05 4.29 -4.62
N GLU A 5 3.14 5.23 -4.48
CA GLU A 5 2.90 5.91 -3.21
C GLU A 5 1.60 5.39 -2.62
N ILE A 6 1.68 4.90 -1.38
CA ILE A 6 0.54 4.40 -0.62
C ILE A 6 0.42 5.24 0.64
N ARG A 7 -0.73 5.88 0.83
CA ARG A 7 -1.13 6.47 2.11
C ARG A 7 -2.08 5.51 2.78
N ILE A 8 -1.80 5.13 4.01
CA ILE A 8 -2.62 4.15 4.73
C ILE A 8 -2.90 4.62 6.14
N PHE A 9 -4.13 4.42 6.59
CA PHE A 9 -4.50 4.75 7.94
C PHE A 9 -3.94 3.73 8.94
N ASN A 10 -3.25 4.22 9.96
CA ASN A 10 -2.69 3.46 11.06
C ASN A 10 -3.64 3.54 12.26
N ARG A 11 -4.28 2.41 12.57
CA ARG A 11 -5.28 2.37 13.66
C ARG A 11 -4.68 2.47 15.06
N GLN A 12 -3.37 2.28 15.22
CA GLN A 12 -2.73 2.30 16.55
C GLN A 12 -2.42 3.71 17.02
N ASP A 13 -2.00 4.59 16.12
CA ASP A 13 -1.67 5.99 16.44
C ASP A 13 -2.68 7.00 15.89
N ASN A 14 -3.71 6.52 15.18
CA ASN A 14 -4.79 7.32 14.60
C ASN A 14 -4.28 8.35 13.57
N ARG A 15 -3.26 7.98 12.78
CA ARG A 15 -2.62 8.83 11.77
C ARG A 15 -2.52 8.13 10.42
N TRP A 16 -2.23 8.91 9.39
CA TRP A 16 -1.92 8.40 8.06
C TRP A 16 -0.41 8.22 7.92
N ASP A 17 0.00 7.02 7.52
CA ASP A 17 1.37 6.70 7.15
C ASP A 17 1.52 6.75 5.63
N THR A 18 2.63 7.28 5.13
CA THR A 18 2.95 7.29 3.70
C THR A 18 4.12 6.34 3.43
N LYS A 19 3.93 5.40 2.50
CA LYS A 19 4.97 4.51 1.99
C LYS A 19 5.25 4.86 0.53
N LEU A 20 6.51 5.04 0.20
CA LEU A 20 6.99 5.16 -1.18
C LEU A 20 7.75 3.89 -1.54
N LEU A 21 7.21 3.12 -2.48
CA LEU A 21 7.69 1.80 -2.89
C LEU A 21 8.06 1.83 -4.37
N ASN A 22 8.88 0.88 -4.82
CA ASN A 22 9.09 0.64 -6.23
C ASN A 22 8.08 -0.37 -6.75
N TYR A 23 7.57 -0.16 -7.96
CA TYR A 23 6.60 -1.10 -8.56
C TYR A 23 7.17 -2.53 -8.68
N SER A 24 8.49 -2.67 -8.81
CA SER A 24 9.20 -3.95 -8.82
C SER A 24 9.16 -4.73 -7.50
N GLU A 25 8.82 -4.08 -6.39
CA GLU A 25 8.68 -4.72 -5.07
C GLU A 25 7.32 -5.40 -4.88
N ALA A 26 6.38 -5.19 -5.81
CA ALA A 26 5.09 -5.86 -5.78
C ALA A 26 5.27 -7.39 -5.89
N LYS A 27 4.60 -8.12 -5.00
CA LYS A 27 4.53 -9.58 -5.00
C LYS A 27 3.33 -10.03 -5.85
N GLY A 28 3.28 -11.32 -6.16
CA GLY A 28 2.21 -11.94 -6.97
C GLY A 28 2.54 -12.01 -8.46
N SER A 29 1.54 -12.32 -9.29
CA SER A 29 1.72 -12.55 -10.73
C SER A 29 0.48 -12.16 -11.53
N GLY A 30 0.67 -11.67 -12.76
CA GLY A 30 -0.44 -11.25 -13.61
C GLY A 30 -1.19 -10.05 -13.03
N VAL A 31 -2.51 -10.20 -12.92
CA VAL A 31 -3.45 -9.16 -12.42
C VAL A 31 -3.42 -9.05 -10.90
N ASP A 32 -2.99 -10.12 -10.21
CA ASP A 32 -2.96 -10.20 -8.75
C ASP A 32 -1.58 -9.77 -8.24
N ARG A 33 -1.37 -8.45 -8.20
CA ARG A 33 -0.20 -7.83 -7.57
C ARG A 33 -0.57 -7.18 -6.25
N TYR A 34 0.30 -7.33 -5.26
CA TYR A 34 0.10 -6.75 -3.94
C TYR A 34 1.42 -6.31 -3.31
N PHE A 35 1.32 -5.34 -2.40
CA PHE A 35 2.43 -4.93 -1.54
C PHE A 35 2.19 -5.49 -0.14
N GLU A 36 3.20 -6.16 0.41
CA GLU A 36 3.16 -6.57 1.80
C GLU A 36 3.35 -5.35 2.69
N MET A 37 2.33 -5.04 3.49
CA MET A 37 2.32 -3.82 4.30
C MET A 37 2.93 -4.05 5.69
N GLU A 38 2.64 -5.21 6.29
CA GLU A 38 3.07 -5.63 7.63
C GLU A 38 3.16 -7.16 7.72
N THR A 39 4.07 -7.63 8.58
CA THR A 39 4.20 -9.05 8.93
C THR A 39 4.20 -9.15 10.46
N GLU A 40 3.11 -9.64 11.04
CA GLU A 40 2.94 -9.73 12.49
C GLU A 40 2.19 -11.02 12.88
N PRO A 41 2.67 -11.79 13.88
CA PRO A 41 2.04 -13.05 14.30
C PRO A 41 0.69 -12.89 15.00
N ARG A 42 0.34 -11.70 15.49
CA ARG A 42 -0.93 -11.42 16.17
C ARG A 42 -1.74 -10.36 15.43
N GLU A 43 -2.92 -10.74 14.97
CA GLU A 43 -3.80 -9.86 14.20
C GLU A 43 -4.15 -8.56 14.92
N SER A 44 -4.35 -8.60 16.23
CA SER A 44 -4.64 -7.43 17.07
C SER A 44 -3.51 -6.39 17.08
N ARG A 45 -2.32 -6.75 16.59
CA ARG A 45 -1.15 -5.87 16.50
C ARG A 45 -0.88 -5.35 15.09
N LEU A 46 -1.59 -5.84 14.08
CA LEU A 46 -1.52 -5.24 12.74
C LEU A 46 -2.07 -3.81 12.80
N LYS A 47 -1.38 -2.84 12.22
CA LYS A 47 -1.80 -1.43 12.20
C LYS A 47 -2.73 -1.15 11.04
N TYR A 48 -2.52 -1.88 9.94
CA TYR A 48 -3.10 -1.59 8.64
C TYR A 48 -4.21 -2.54 8.22
N LEU A 49 -4.40 -3.64 8.94
CA LEU A 49 -5.46 -4.60 8.62
C LEU A 49 -6.83 -3.91 8.64
N ASP A 50 -7.61 -4.14 7.56
CA ASP A 50 -8.93 -3.57 7.31
C ASP A 50 -8.98 -2.03 7.30
N GLN A 51 -7.82 -1.38 7.20
CA GLN A 51 -7.75 0.08 7.17
C GLN A 51 -7.85 0.60 5.72
N PRO A 52 -8.44 1.80 5.53
CA PRO A 52 -8.47 2.44 4.23
C PRO A 52 -7.06 2.84 3.78
N TYR A 53 -6.83 2.79 2.48
CA TYR A 53 -5.63 3.32 1.85
C TYR A 53 -5.96 4.12 0.58
N GLU A 54 -5.04 5.01 0.24
CA GLU A 54 -4.97 5.74 -1.02
C GLU A 54 -3.69 5.30 -1.73
N VAL A 55 -3.75 5.07 -3.04
CA VAL A 55 -2.59 4.70 -3.85
C VAL A 55 -2.53 5.52 -5.12
N ARG A 56 -1.31 5.87 -5.54
CA ARG A 56 -1.02 6.39 -6.87
C ARG A 56 0.29 5.81 -7.38
N VAL A 57 0.42 5.74 -8.70
CA VAL A 57 1.60 5.19 -9.38
C VAL A 57 2.27 6.31 -10.17
N ARG A 58 3.59 6.37 -10.09
CA ARG A 58 4.43 7.22 -10.93
C ARG A 58 4.95 6.40 -12.08
N ASP A 59 4.70 6.86 -13.30
CA ASP A 59 5.22 6.22 -14.50
C ASP A 59 6.71 6.52 -14.74
N SER A 60 7.24 6.00 -15.85
CA SER A 60 8.63 6.18 -16.23
C SER A 60 8.96 7.61 -16.69
N ASP A 61 7.96 8.39 -17.12
CA ASP A 61 8.09 9.81 -17.49
C ASP A 61 8.01 10.74 -16.26
N GLY A 62 7.75 10.15 -15.09
CA GLY A 62 7.72 10.83 -13.81
C GLY A 62 6.38 11.47 -13.48
N GLN A 63 5.32 11.17 -14.25
CA GLN A 63 3.96 11.64 -13.99
C GLN A 63 3.27 10.73 -12.98
N TRP A 64 2.50 11.34 -12.08
CA TRP A 64 1.68 10.61 -11.12
C TRP A 64 0.28 10.39 -11.68
N SER A 65 -0.25 9.17 -11.50
CA SER A 65 -1.66 8.90 -11.69
C SER A 65 -2.54 9.68 -10.70
N ASP A 66 -3.83 9.74 -10.99
CA ASP A 66 -4.82 10.09 -9.98
C ASP A 66 -4.78 9.11 -8.81
N TRP A 67 -5.23 9.58 -7.65
CA TRP A 67 -5.39 8.75 -6.46
C TRP A 67 -6.52 7.74 -6.65
N THR A 68 -6.24 6.49 -6.30
CA THR A 68 -7.21 5.40 -6.19
C THR A 68 -7.34 4.98 -4.73
N PHE A 69 -8.52 4.55 -4.32
CA PHE A 69 -8.83 4.22 -2.93
C PHE A 69 -9.15 2.73 -2.78
N GLY A 70 -8.82 2.17 -1.62
CA GLY A 70 -9.14 0.79 -1.30
C GLY A 70 -9.05 0.50 0.20
N SER A 71 -9.16 -0.79 0.55
CA SER A 71 -8.99 -1.29 1.91
C SER A 71 -7.99 -2.44 1.92
N VAL A 72 -7.10 -2.49 2.91
CA VAL A 72 -6.14 -3.59 3.01
C VAL A 72 -6.87 -4.90 3.24
N VAL A 73 -6.50 -5.91 2.45
CA VAL A 73 -7.04 -7.27 2.52
C VAL A 73 -5.98 -8.25 3.03
N ARG A 74 -6.45 -9.37 3.59
CA ARG A 74 -5.60 -10.53 3.89
C ARG A 74 -5.23 -11.26 2.60
N VAL A 75 -3.98 -11.70 2.50
CA VAL A 75 -3.46 -12.55 1.41
C VAL A 75 -2.93 -13.84 2.02
#